data_AF-A0A3A0AP37-F1
#
_entry.id   AF-A0A3A0AP37-F1
#
_cell.length_a   1.000
_cell.length_b   1.000
_cell.length_c   1.000
_cell.angle_alpha   90.00
_cell.angle_beta   90.00
_cell.angle_gamma   90.00
#
_symmetry.space_group_name_H-M   'P 1'
#
loop_
_entity.id
_entity.type
_entity.pdbx_description
1 polymer ?
#
loop_
_entity_poly.entity_id
_entity_poly.type
_entity_poly.pdbx_seq_one_letter_code
_entity_poly.pdbx_strand_id
1 'polypeptide(L)'
;MTAPLRVVGLLPVRRLDDAKGRLGPTVSPEDRAGLALALLQRAICALFDGGVERVAVITRDERLIDNPPDPRLDILQQVDRGLNPAVVAGQRWAESVGADALLIVLPDLPLVRGADIAAVLAAVPSVPGAVLAPDRHNTGSNALLLAPPGCIAPAFGEGSAPAHRAALSAAGVPWSEVRRPGLSLDLDTPDDLARLAELGIDWRVMQDS
;
A
#
# COMPACT_ATOMS: atom_id res chain seq x y z
N MET A 1 -12.16 26.21 11.45
CA MET A 1 -11.04 25.41 10.94
C MET A 1 -11.24 24.01 11.48
N THR A 2 -11.61 23.05 10.61
CA THR A 2 -11.65 21.64 10.98
C THR A 2 -10.22 21.16 11.26
N ALA A 3 -10.04 20.37 12.31
CA ALA A 3 -8.73 19.77 12.59
C ALA A 3 -8.31 18.87 11.41
N PRO A 4 -7.01 18.77 11.09
CA PRO A 4 -6.54 17.84 10.07
C PRO A 4 -6.89 16.41 10.49
N LEU A 5 -7.26 15.57 9.51
CA LEU A 5 -7.60 14.16 9.76
C LEU A 5 -6.37 13.42 10.26
N ARG A 6 -6.55 12.63 11.32
CA ARG A 6 -5.54 11.70 11.79
C ARG A 6 -5.51 10.47 10.90
N VAL A 7 -4.55 10.43 9.98
CA VAL A 7 -4.38 9.34 9.00
C VAL A 7 -3.31 8.36 9.46
N VAL A 8 -3.64 7.07 9.44
CA VAL A 8 -2.70 5.97 9.64
C VAL A 8 -2.55 5.14 8.37
N GLY A 9 -1.39 4.52 8.20
CA GLY A 9 -1.04 3.74 7.00
C GLY A 9 -1.13 2.24 7.24
N LEU A 10 -1.41 1.49 6.18
CA LEU A 10 -1.40 0.03 6.17
C LEU A 10 -0.65 -0.50 4.96
N LEU A 11 0.27 -1.42 5.23
CA LEU A 11 1.01 -2.19 4.24
C LEU A 11 0.70 -3.68 4.45
N PRO A 12 -0.21 -4.28 3.65
CA PRO A 12 -0.47 -5.71 3.70
C PRO A 12 0.63 -6.45 2.93
N VAL A 13 1.42 -7.25 3.65
CA VAL A 13 2.61 -7.92 3.11
C VAL A 13 2.40 -9.43 3.08
N ARG A 14 2.47 -10.02 1.88
CA ARG A 14 2.61 -11.48 1.73
C ARG A 14 4.00 -11.92 2.20
N ARG A 15 4.21 -13.22 2.46
CA ARG A 15 5.56 -13.73 2.77
C ARG A 15 6.55 -13.24 1.71
N LEU A 16 7.72 -12.76 2.12
CA LEU A 16 8.70 -12.21 1.19
C LEU A 16 9.15 -13.26 0.15
N ASP A 17 9.11 -14.54 0.53
CA ASP A 17 9.45 -15.68 -0.34
C ASP A 17 8.37 -15.99 -1.40
N ASP A 18 7.11 -15.63 -1.12
CA ASP A 18 5.97 -15.79 -2.03
C ASP A 18 5.75 -14.52 -2.88
N ALA A 19 6.34 -13.40 -2.47
CA ALA A 19 6.26 -12.14 -3.18
C ALA A 19 6.96 -12.29 -4.54
N LYS A 20 6.36 -11.72 -5.59
CA LYS A 20 7.01 -11.59 -6.91
C LYS A 20 7.37 -12.91 -7.58
N GLY A 21 6.63 -13.98 -7.26
CA GLY A 21 6.71 -15.28 -7.94
C GLY A 21 6.68 -15.19 -9.47
N ARG A 22 6.02 -14.14 -9.98
CA ARG A 22 5.80 -13.84 -11.39
C ARG A 22 6.94 -13.07 -12.07
N LEU A 23 7.98 -12.61 -11.35
CA LEU A 23 9.17 -11.96 -11.95
C LEU A 23 10.05 -12.90 -12.78
N GLY A 24 9.72 -14.19 -12.83
CA GLY A 24 10.40 -15.17 -13.68
C GLY A 24 11.73 -15.66 -13.11
N PRO A 25 12.32 -16.71 -13.71
CA PRO A 25 13.49 -17.41 -13.17
C PRO A 25 14.78 -16.56 -13.17
N THR A 26 14.77 -15.39 -13.81
CA THR A 26 15.89 -14.46 -13.91
C THR A 26 16.18 -13.70 -12.62
N VAL A 27 15.24 -13.71 -11.67
CA VAL A 27 15.42 -13.16 -10.32
C VAL A 27 15.50 -14.33 -9.34
N SER A 28 16.65 -14.49 -8.69
CA SER A 28 16.87 -15.57 -7.73
C SER A 28 15.90 -15.44 -6.54
N PRO A 29 15.58 -16.54 -5.81
CA PRO A 29 14.73 -16.45 -4.62
C PRO A 29 15.25 -15.45 -3.57
N GLU A 30 16.57 -15.38 -3.40
CA GLU A 30 17.23 -14.42 -2.50
C GLU A 30 17.01 -12.97 -2.96
N ASP A 31 17.23 -12.70 -4.26
CA ASP A 31 16.98 -11.38 -4.85
C ASP A 31 15.50 -10.96 -4.76
N ARG A 32 14.56 -11.90 -4.84
CA ARG A 32 13.13 -11.59 -4.69
C ARG A 32 12.81 -11.14 -3.27
N ALA A 33 13.37 -11.83 -2.28
CA ALA A 33 13.18 -11.50 -0.87
C ALA A 33 13.82 -10.14 -0.55
N GLY A 34 15.06 -9.90 -1.00
CA GLY A 34 15.75 -8.61 -0.83
C GLY A 34 15.01 -7.47 -1.53
N LEU A 35 14.56 -7.68 -2.77
CA LEU A 35 13.75 -6.68 -3.48
C LEU A 35 12.39 -6.44 -2.79
N ALA A 36 11.73 -7.47 -2.26
CA ALA A 36 10.48 -7.30 -1.51
C ALA A 36 10.70 -6.46 -0.24
N LEU A 37 11.79 -6.68 0.49
CA LEU A 37 12.16 -5.89 1.66
C LEU A 37 12.47 -4.43 1.29
N ALA A 38 13.24 -4.21 0.23
CA ALA A 38 13.57 -2.87 -0.26
C ALA A 38 12.32 -2.06 -0.65
N LEU A 39 11.37 -2.69 -1.34
CA LEU A 39 10.11 -2.03 -1.69
C LEU A 39 9.25 -1.73 -0.45
N LEU A 40 9.21 -2.65 0.51
CA LEU A 40 8.51 -2.44 1.77
C LEU A 40 9.08 -1.24 2.53
N GLN A 41 10.41 -1.18 2.70
CA GLN A 41 11.09 -0.07 3.37
C GLN A 41 10.83 1.26 2.65
N ARG A 42 10.86 1.25 1.31
CA ARG A 42 10.50 2.42 0.51
C ARG A 42 9.08 2.90 0.77
N ALA A 43 8.11 1.99 0.80
CA ALA A 43 6.71 2.31 1.06
C ALA A 43 6.52 2.88 2.48
N ILE A 44 7.20 2.32 3.48
CA ILE A 44 7.22 2.85 4.86
C ILE A 44 7.76 4.28 4.89
N CYS A 45 8.92 4.53 4.28
CA CYS A 45 9.51 5.87 4.22
C CYS A 45 8.57 6.85 3.50
N ALA A 46 8.00 6.46 2.36
CA ALA A 46 7.06 7.30 1.63
C ALA A 46 5.81 7.63 2.44
N LEU A 47 5.27 6.69 3.24
CA LEU A 47 4.14 6.96 4.13
C LEU A 47 4.49 8.04 5.16
N PHE A 48 5.62 7.88 5.86
CA PHE A 48 6.06 8.85 6.86
C PHE A 48 6.39 10.22 6.25
N ASP A 49 7.15 10.26 5.16
CA ASP A 49 7.48 11.50 4.43
C ASP A 49 6.24 12.20 3.87
N GLY A 50 5.18 11.43 3.60
CA GLY A 50 3.89 11.92 3.12
C GLY A 50 2.98 12.49 4.21
N GLY A 51 3.36 12.38 5.49
CA GLY A 51 2.60 12.89 6.62
C GLY A 51 1.70 11.87 7.32
N VAL A 52 1.89 10.57 7.09
CA VAL A 52 1.20 9.51 7.85
C VAL A 52 1.83 9.37 9.24
N GLU A 53 1.03 9.37 10.29
CA GLU A 53 1.53 9.42 11.67
C GLU A 53 2.07 8.08 12.18
N ARG A 54 1.42 6.99 11.75
CA ARG A 54 1.68 5.63 12.20
C ARG A 54 1.35 4.65 11.09
N VAL A 55 2.12 3.59 10.96
CA VAL A 55 1.97 2.58 9.90
C VAL A 55 1.86 1.20 10.52
N ALA A 56 0.90 0.40 10.07
CA ALA A 56 0.85 -1.03 10.34
C ALA A 56 1.37 -1.82 9.14
N VAL A 57 2.26 -2.77 9.41
CA VAL A 57 2.62 -3.84 8.48
C VAL A 57 1.93 -5.11 8.94
N ILE A 58 0.99 -5.61 8.14
CA ILE A 58 0.29 -6.86 8.43
C ILE A 58 0.91 -7.96 7.60
N THR A 59 1.53 -8.94 8.25
CA THR A 59 2.37 -9.93 7.57
C THR A 59 2.29 -11.31 8.21
N ARG A 60 2.53 -12.34 7.39
CA ARG A 60 2.76 -13.72 7.86
C ARG A 60 4.25 -14.07 7.96
N ASP A 61 5.10 -13.10 7.68
CA ASP A 61 6.55 -13.26 7.71
C ASP A 61 7.08 -13.00 9.11
N GLU A 62 7.39 -14.06 9.84
CA GLU A 62 7.89 -14.00 11.22
C GLU A 62 9.20 -13.21 11.33
N ARG A 63 9.99 -13.15 10.24
CA ARG A 63 11.25 -12.39 10.20
C ARG A 63 11.06 -10.89 10.44
N LEU A 64 9.86 -10.35 10.18
CA LEU A 64 9.55 -8.94 10.40
C LEU A 64 9.04 -8.66 11.83
N ILE A 65 8.59 -9.67 12.57
CA ILE A 65 7.81 -9.47 13.81
C ILE A 65 8.68 -9.00 14.99
N ASP A 66 9.96 -9.40 15.04
CA ASP A 66 10.74 -9.32 16.27
C ASP A 66 11.53 -8.00 16.46
N ASN A 67 11.56 -7.08 15.49
CA ASN A 67 12.28 -5.82 15.66
C ASN A 67 11.80 -4.68 14.73
N PRO A 68 10.75 -3.94 15.08
CA PRO A 68 10.32 -2.79 14.30
C PRO A 68 11.38 -1.66 14.38
N PRO A 69 11.89 -1.14 13.25
CA PRO A 69 12.93 -0.12 13.24
C PRO A 69 12.47 1.28 13.70
N ASP A 70 11.17 1.52 13.83
CA ASP A 70 10.60 2.83 14.19
C ASP A 70 9.43 2.63 15.19
N PRO A 71 9.33 3.40 16.28
CA PRO A 71 8.21 3.31 17.24
C PRO A 71 6.83 3.69 16.66
N ARG A 72 6.79 4.26 15.45
CA ARG A 72 5.56 4.54 14.68
C ARG A 72 5.19 3.40 13.73
N LEU A 73 5.94 2.29 13.75
CA LEU A 73 5.67 1.11 12.95
C LEU A 73 5.14 -0.01 13.85
N ASP A 74 3.90 -0.41 13.63
CA ASP A 74 3.31 -1.59 14.24
C ASP A 74 3.45 -2.78 13.28
N ILE A 75 4.07 -3.87 13.71
CA ILE A 75 4.15 -5.10 12.91
C ILE A 75 3.19 -6.11 13.52
N LEU A 76 2.14 -6.45 12.77
CA LEU A 76 1.05 -7.30 13.22
C LEU A 76 1.08 -8.63 12.48
N GLN A 77 0.98 -9.72 13.23
CA GLN A 77 0.86 -11.05 12.66
C GLN A 77 -0.48 -11.20 11.95
N GLN A 78 -0.44 -11.58 10.68
CA GLN A 78 -1.62 -11.92 9.91
C GLN A 78 -2.12 -13.32 10.29
N VAL A 79 -3.30 -13.38 10.89
CA VAL A 79 -3.97 -14.64 11.27
C VAL A 79 -4.67 -15.29 10.07
N ASP A 80 -5.53 -14.53 9.39
CA ASP A 80 -6.33 -15.03 8.26
C ASP A 80 -5.58 -14.90 6.94
N ARG A 81 -5.71 -15.90 6.05
CA ARG A 81 -5.02 -15.89 4.75
C ARG A 81 -5.68 -14.96 3.74
N GLY A 82 -4.85 -14.18 3.03
CA GLY A 82 -5.28 -13.40 1.86
C GLY A 82 -5.17 -11.89 2.06
N LEU A 83 -5.18 -11.15 0.96
CA LEU A 83 -5.01 -9.69 0.98
C LEU A 83 -6.19 -8.97 1.65
N ASN A 84 -7.42 -9.27 1.26
CA ASN A 84 -8.60 -8.61 1.83
C ASN A 84 -8.77 -8.86 3.35
N PRO A 85 -8.58 -10.09 3.88
CA PRO A 85 -8.56 -10.31 5.32
C PRO A 85 -7.49 -9.48 6.06
N ALA A 86 -6.29 -9.33 5.48
CA ALA A 86 -5.27 -8.45 6.05
C ALA A 86 -5.74 -6.98 6.07
N VAL A 87 -6.40 -6.52 4.99
CA VAL A 87 -6.95 -5.16 4.95
C VAL A 87 -8.05 -4.96 5.99
N VAL A 88 -8.94 -5.93 6.18
CA VAL A 88 -9.97 -5.89 7.23
C VAL A 88 -9.35 -5.81 8.62
N ALA A 89 -8.29 -6.58 8.88
CA ALA A 89 -7.55 -6.48 10.14
C ALA A 89 -6.92 -5.09 10.32
N GLY A 90 -6.40 -4.49 9.24
CA GLY A 90 -5.88 -3.12 9.25
C GLY A 90 -6.94 -2.05 9.49
N GLN A 91 -8.17 -2.22 8.97
CA GLN A 91 -9.31 -1.36 9.29
C GLN A 91 -9.61 -1.38 10.80
N ARG A 92 -9.68 -2.58 11.39
CA ARG A 92 -9.90 -2.74 12.84
C ARG A 92 -8.77 -2.14 13.68
N TRP A 93 -7.52 -2.29 13.23
CA TRP A 93 -6.37 -1.66 13.89
C TRP A 93 -6.45 -0.13 13.81
N ALA A 94 -6.79 0.43 12.66
CA ALA A 94 -6.94 1.88 12.48
C ALA A 94 -8.02 2.45 13.41
N GLU A 95 -9.15 1.75 13.53
CA GLU A 95 -10.22 2.08 14.47
C GLU A 95 -9.77 1.98 15.93
N SER A 96 -9.03 0.92 16.30
CA SER A 96 -8.58 0.71 17.68
C SER A 96 -7.56 1.75 18.15
N VAL A 97 -6.75 2.28 17.24
CA VAL A 97 -5.83 3.40 17.53
C VAL A 97 -6.51 4.76 17.44
N GLY A 98 -7.80 4.83 17.09
CA GLY A 98 -8.59 6.06 17.01
C GLY A 98 -8.26 6.94 15.80
N ALA A 99 -7.94 6.35 14.65
CA ALA A 99 -7.66 7.08 13.43
C ALA A 99 -8.96 7.55 12.73
N ASP A 100 -8.91 8.74 12.13
CA ASP A 100 -10.01 9.27 11.32
C ASP A 100 -10.03 8.65 9.92
N ALA A 101 -8.87 8.20 9.43
CA ALA A 101 -8.72 7.60 8.12
C ALA A 101 -7.62 6.54 8.08
N LEU A 102 -7.78 5.59 7.17
CA LEU A 102 -6.81 4.56 6.85
C LEU A 102 -6.36 4.70 5.40
N LEU A 103 -5.05 4.81 5.19
CA LEU A 103 -4.43 4.72 3.87
C LEU A 103 -3.82 3.34 3.68
N ILE A 104 -4.43 2.52 2.82
CA ILE A 104 -3.89 1.24 2.38
C ILE A 104 -2.98 1.48 1.17
N VAL A 105 -1.75 0.98 1.21
CA VAL A 105 -0.80 1.02 0.09
C VAL A 105 -0.26 -0.38 -0.16
N LEU A 106 -0.25 -0.85 -1.40
CA LEU A 106 0.39 -2.12 -1.74
C LEU A 106 1.93 -1.96 -1.69
N PRO A 107 2.66 -2.94 -1.15
CA PRO A 107 4.09 -2.78 -0.84
C PRO A 107 5.02 -2.97 -2.05
N ASP A 108 4.48 -3.14 -3.27
CA ASP A 108 5.20 -3.49 -4.48
C ASP A 108 5.47 -2.29 -5.41
N LEU A 109 5.44 -1.07 -4.87
CA LEU A 109 5.57 0.19 -5.63
C LEU A 109 7.01 0.72 -5.63
N PRO A 110 7.84 0.43 -6.66
CA PRO A 110 9.25 0.88 -6.73
C PRO A 110 9.45 2.38 -6.79
N LEU A 111 8.43 3.13 -7.20
CA LEU A 111 8.56 4.56 -7.48
C LEU A 111 7.93 5.44 -6.40
N VAL A 112 7.26 4.85 -5.40
CA VAL A 112 6.51 5.61 -4.40
C VAL A 112 7.41 6.56 -3.62
N ARG A 113 6.92 7.78 -3.37
CA ARG A 113 7.58 8.83 -2.60
C ARG A 113 6.57 9.56 -1.71
N GLY A 114 7.06 10.28 -0.70
CA GLY A 114 6.21 11.09 0.20
C GLY A 114 5.30 12.08 -0.53
N ALA A 115 5.78 12.68 -1.62
CA ALA A 115 4.96 13.59 -2.43
C ALA A 115 3.75 12.91 -3.10
N ASP A 116 3.82 11.60 -3.36
CA ASP A 116 2.69 10.84 -3.91
C ASP A 116 1.65 10.57 -2.82
N ILE A 117 2.12 10.17 -1.63
CA ILE A 117 1.28 9.97 -0.44
C ILE A 117 0.59 11.28 -0.04
N ALA A 118 1.33 12.39 0.05
CA ALA A 118 0.78 13.70 0.38
C ALA A 118 -0.34 14.14 -0.58
N ALA A 119 -0.24 13.79 -1.87
CA ALA A 119 -1.32 14.09 -2.81
C ALA A 119 -2.57 13.21 -2.61
N VAL A 120 -2.41 11.96 -2.15
CA VAL A 120 -3.55 11.14 -1.73
C VAL A 120 -4.22 11.78 -0.51
N LEU A 121 -3.46 12.20 0.49
CA LEU A 121 -4.01 12.83 1.70
C LEU A 121 -4.73 14.15 1.39
N ALA A 122 -4.20 14.95 0.46
CA ALA A 122 -4.78 16.23 0.05
C ALA A 122 -6.05 16.08 -0.81
N ALA A 123 -6.30 14.90 -1.39
CA ALA A 123 -7.42 14.67 -2.30
C ALA A 123 -8.70 14.17 -1.61
N VAL A 124 -8.70 14.03 -0.28
CA VAL A 124 -9.87 13.59 0.48
C VAL A 124 -11.00 14.63 0.33
N PRO A 125 -12.16 14.28 -0.25
CA PRO A 125 -13.18 15.28 -0.58
C PRO A 125 -13.97 15.74 0.64
N SER A 126 -14.23 14.84 1.59
CA SER A 126 -15.03 15.07 2.80
C SER A 126 -14.82 13.92 3.80
N VAL A 127 -15.45 14.02 4.97
CA VAL A 127 -15.66 12.88 5.88
C VAL A 127 -17.17 12.69 6.05
N PRO A 128 -17.75 11.54 5.68
CA PRO A 128 -17.08 10.40 5.04
C PRO A 128 -16.49 10.75 3.66
N GLY A 129 -15.43 10.05 3.26
CA GLY A 129 -14.81 10.18 1.95
C GLY A 129 -13.71 9.17 1.68
N ALA A 130 -13.28 9.08 0.42
CA ALA A 130 -12.24 8.17 0.00
C ALA A 130 -11.38 8.73 -1.13
N VAL A 131 -10.18 8.16 -1.29
CA VAL A 131 -9.28 8.45 -2.42
C VAL A 131 -8.77 7.13 -3.00
N LEU A 132 -8.95 6.94 -4.30
CA LEU A 132 -8.47 5.77 -5.02
C LEU A 132 -7.25 6.13 -5.87
N ALA A 133 -6.16 5.37 -5.74
CA ALA A 133 -5.03 5.41 -6.66
C ALA A 133 -4.92 4.07 -7.41
N PRO A 134 -5.35 4.01 -8.69
CA PRO A 134 -5.30 2.77 -9.46
C PRO A 134 -3.89 2.45 -9.97
N ASP A 135 -3.70 1.20 -10.39
CA ASP A 135 -2.54 0.79 -11.19
C ASP A 135 -2.53 1.50 -12.57
N ARG A 136 -1.44 1.31 -13.32
CA ARG A 136 -1.28 1.91 -14.66
C ARG A 136 -2.32 1.44 -15.68
N HIS A 137 -2.86 0.24 -15.50
CA HIS A 137 -3.82 -0.39 -16.41
C HIS A 137 -5.27 -0.06 -16.06
N ASN A 138 -5.48 0.68 -14.96
CA ASN A 138 -6.78 1.03 -14.41
C ASN A 138 -7.63 -0.17 -13.95
N THR A 139 -6.99 -1.31 -13.69
CA THR A 139 -7.63 -2.59 -13.34
C THR A 139 -7.54 -2.88 -11.85
N GLY A 140 -6.39 -2.62 -11.25
CA GLY A 140 -6.08 -2.82 -9.83
C GLY A 140 -6.02 -1.51 -9.06
N SER A 141 -6.04 -1.61 -7.73
CA SER A 141 -5.86 -0.49 -6.80
C SER A 141 -4.53 -0.61 -6.09
N ASN A 142 -3.63 0.34 -6.30
CA ASN A 142 -2.30 0.36 -5.66
C ASN A 142 -2.33 1.13 -4.34
N ALA A 143 -3.22 2.10 -4.19
CA ALA A 143 -3.55 2.68 -2.90
C ALA A 143 -5.04 3.03 -2.78
N LEU A 144 -5.55 2.98 -1.55
CA LEU A 144 -6.92 3.34 -1.20
C LEU A 144 -6.93 4.02 0.16
N LEU A 145 -7.42 5.26 0.23
CA LEU A 145 -7.68 5.96 1.48
C LEU A 145 -9.17 5.89 1.79
N LEU A 146 -9.51 5.50 3.02
CA LEU A 146 -10.88 5.43 3.54
C LEU A 146 -11.01 6.27 4.80
N ALA A 147 -11.96 7.21 4.81
CA ALA A 147 -12.32 8.02 5.97
C ALA A 147 -13.85 7.93 6.19
N PRO A 148 -14.35 7.30 7.25
CA PRO A 148 -13.63 6.51 8.26
C PRO A 148 -13.01 5.23 7.68
N PRO A 149 -12.07 4.57 8.39
CA PRO A 149 -11.37 3.36 7.93
C PRO A 149 -12.29 2.25 7.39
N GLY A 150 -13.44 2.05 8.03
CA GLY A 150 -14.42 1.01 7.70
C GLY A 150 -15.56 1.43 6.77
N CYS A 151 -15.47 2.55 6.02
CA CYS A 151 -16.61 3.05 5.23
C CYS A 151 -17.04 2.14 4.07
N ILE A 152 -16.17 1.24 3.61
CA ILE A 152 -16.48 0.14 2.68
C ILE A 152 -15.70 -1.12 3.05
N ALA A 153 -16.18 -2.28 2.57
CA ALA A 153 -15.39 -3.51 2.58
C ALA A 153 -14.30 -3.46 1.48
N PRO A 154 -13.08 -3.94 1.76
CA PRO A 154 -12.01 -3.99 0.77
C PRO A 154 -12.26 -5.07 -0.28
N ALA A 155 -11.87 -4.78 -1.52
CA ALA A 155 -12.01 -5.67 -2.68
C ALA A 155 -10.73 -5.70 -3.52
N PHE A 156 -9.56 -5.70 -2.89
CA PHE A 156 -8.26 -5.78 -3.55
C PHE A 156 -8.06 -7.12 -4.29
N GLY A 157 -7.30 -7.05 -5.39
CA GLY A 157 -7.11 -8.15 -6.33
C GLY A 157 -7.35 -7.71 -7.78
N GLU A 158 -7.51 -8.70 -8.66
CA GLU A 158 -7.86 -8.48 -10.06
C GLU A 158 -9.22 -7.75 -10.16
N GLY A 159 -9.28 -6.67 -10.94
CA GLY A 159 -10.49 -5.85 -11.07
C GLY A 159 -10.84 -5.03 -9.82
N SER A 160 -9.90 -4.83 -8.89
CA SER A 160 -10.16 -4.10 -7.65
C SER A 160 -10.50 -2.62 -7.86
N ALA A 161 -9.94 -1.94 -8.87
CA ALA A 161 -10.28 -0.54 -9.12
C ALA A 161 -11.77 -0.34 -9.45
N PRO A 162 -12.36 -1.03 -10.46
CA PRO A 162 -13.80 -0.92 -10.70
C PRO A 162 -14.64 -1.42 -9.52
N ALA A 163 -14.20 -2.45 -8.79
CA ALA A 163 -14.90 -2.93 -7.60
C ALA A 163 -14.96 -1.86 -6.49
N HIS A 164 -13.86 -1.18 -6.19
CA HIS A 164 -13.82 -0.10 -5.20
C HIS A 164 -14.68 1.09 -5.64
N ARG A 165 -14.62 1.51 -6.92
CA ARG A 165 -15.50 2.57 -7.45
C ARG A 165 -16.98 2.24 -7.26
N ALA A 166 -17.37 1.01 -7.58
CA ALA A 166 -18.74 0.54 -7.40
C ALA A 166 -19.15 0.52 -5.91
N ALA A 167 -18.29 0.02 -5.03
CA ALA A 167 -18.55 -0.03 -3.58
C ALA A 167 -18.71 1.37 -2.98
N LEU A 168 -17.81 2.31 -3.30
CA LEU A 168 -17.89 3.70 -2.84
C LEU A 168 -19.19 4.38 -3.32
N SER A 169 -19.56 4.14 -4.57
CA SER A 169 -20.78 4.72 -5.16
C SER A 169 -22.04 4.13 -4.53
N ALA A 170 -22.07 2.81 -4.32
CA ALA A 170 -23.19 2.12 -3.66
C ALA A 170 -23.36 2.53 -2.19
N ALA A 171 -22.25 2.82 -1.49
CA ALA A 171 -22.26 3.30 -0.11
C ALA A 171 -22.54 4.82 0.01
N GLY A 172 -22.64 5.55 -1.12
CA GLY A 172 -22.82 7.00 -1.11
C GLY A 172 -21.63 7.77 -0.51
N VAL A 173 -20.44 7.17 -0.50
CA VAL A 173 -19.21 7.79 0.01
C VAL A 173 -18.60 8.67 -1.08
N PRO A 174 -18.48 9.99 -0.88
CA PRO A 174 -17.79 10.87 -1.83
C PRO A 174 -16.34 10.43 -2.03
N TRP A 175 -15.87 10.37 -3.26
CA TRP A 175 -14.51 9.90 -3.54
C TRP A 175 -13.85 10.67 -4.68
N SER A 176 -12.53 10.67 -4.66
CA SER A 176 -11.68 11.21 -5.73
C SER A 176 -10.69 10.16 -6.22
N GLU A 177 -10.14 10.39 -7.40
CA GLU A 177 -9.09 9.55 -7.96
C GLU A 177 -7.79 10.34 -8.08
N VAL A 178 -6.69 9.74 -7.63
CA VAL A 178 -5.35 10.32 -7.70
C VAL A 178 -4.47 9.45 -8.60
N ARG A 179 -3.90 10.07 -9.65
CA ARG A 179 -2.95 9.43 -10.55
C ARG A 179 -1.58 10.01 -10.35
N ARG A 180 -0.68 9.20 -9.80
CA ARG A 180 0.71 9.58 -9.50
C ARG A 180 1.66 8.55 -10.07
N PRO A 181 2.78 8.96 -10.71
CA PRO A 181 3.76 8.01 -11.24
C PRO A 181 4.26 7.01 -10.18
N GLY A 182 4.47 7.48 -8.95
CA GLY A 182 4.92 6.66 -7.83
C GLY A 182 3.92 5.62 -7.35
N LEU A 183 2.63 5.79 -7.67
CA LEU A 183 1.55 4.87 -7.28
C LEU A 183 1.05 4.01 -8.45
N SER A 184 1.42 4.32 -9.70
CA SER A 184 0.89 3.62 -10.87
C SER A 184 1.68 2.38 -11.31
N LEU A 185 2.96 2.29 -10.93
CA LEU A 185 3.82 1.16 -11.30
C LEU A 185 4.05 0.28 -10.08
N ASP A 186 3.53 -0.94 -10.15
CA ASP A 186 3.77 -2.08 -9.29
C ASP A 186 4.72 -3.08 -9.97
N LEU A 187 5.52 -3.79 -9.16
CA LEU A 187 6.48 -4.79 -9.62
C LEU A 187 5.97 -6.22 -9.43
N ASP A 188 5.35 -6.76 -10.48
CA ASP A 188 4.81 -8.12 -10.46
C ASP A 188 5.39 -9.03 -11.55
N THR A 189 5.81 -8.46 -12.68
CA THR A 189 6.18 -9.18 -13.90
C THR A 189 7.56 -8.76 -14.45
N PRO A 190 8.20 -9.57 -15.32
CA PRO A 190 9.47 -9.19 -15.96
C PRO A 190 9.35 -7.90 -16.77
N ASP A 191 8.19 -7.64 -17.37
CA ASP A 191 7.91 -6.41 -18.12
C ASP A 191 7.99 -5.17 -17.22
N ASP A 192 7.62 -5.31 -15.93
CA ASP A 192 7.73 -4.22 -14.96
C ASP A 192 9.20 -3.90 -14.64
N LEU A 193 10.07 -4.93 -14.57
CA LEU A 193 11.52 -4.76 -14.40
C LEU A 193 12.15 -4.08 -15.63
N ALA A 194 11.74 -4.50 -16.83
CA ALA A 194 12.18 -3.85 -18.06
C ALA A 194 11.79 -2.37 -18.07
N ARG A 195 10.56 -2.06 -17.60
CA ARG A 195 10.10 -0.68 -17.50
C ARG A 195 10.91 0.15 -16.50
N LEU A 196 11.34 -0.43 -15.38
CA LEU A 196 12.27 0.27 -14.47
C LEU A 196 13.60 0.56 -15.13
N ALA A 197 14.14 -0.39 -15.89
CA ALA A 197 15.39 -0.19 -16.61
C ALA A 197 15.29 0.93 -17.65
N GLU A 198 14.17 1.05 -18.36
CA GLU A 198 13.89 2.17 -19.27
C GLU A 198 13.83 3.53 -18.56
N LEU A 199 13.43 3.54 -17.28
CA LEU A 199 13.46 4.74 -16.43
C LEU A 199 14.85 5.01 -15.82
N GLY A 200 15.86 4.20 -16.17
CA GLY A 200 17.21 4.30 -15.63
C GLY A 200 17.36 3.81 -14.19
N ILE A 201 16.42 2.97 -13.72
CA ILE A 201 16.42 2.44 -12.36
C ILE A 201 16.85 0.98 -12.40
N ASP A 202 18.00 0.69 -11.78
CA ASP A 202 18.42 -0.68 -11.53
C ASP A 202 17.82 -1.18 -10.21
N TRP A 203 16.88 -2.12 -10.30
CA TRP A 203 16.23 -2.72 -9.14
C TRP A 203 17.21 -3.48 -8.24
N ARG A 204 18.38 -3.90 -8.75
CA ARG A 204 19.40 -4.58 -7.94
C ARG A 204 19.99 -3.65 -6.89
N VAL A 205 20.23 -2.40 -7.25
CA VAL A 205 20.77 -1.37 -6.35
C VAL A 205 19.77 -1.01 -5.25
N MET A 206 18.47 -1.25 -5.45
CA MET A 206 17.45 -1.01 -4.43
C MET A 206 17.61 -1.93 -3.21
N GLN A 207 18.26 -3.09 -3.36
CA GLN A 207 18.46 -4.06 -2.29
C GLN A 207 19.61 -3.69 -1.33
N ASP A 208 20.51 -2.80 -1.77
CA ASP A 208 21.73 -2.41 -1.04
C ASP A 208 21.58 -1.12 -0.20
N SER A 209 20.36 -0.58 -0.10
CA SER A 209 20.05 0.73 0.51
C SER A 209 19.42 0.63 1.90
#